data_AF-A0A7Z6UUX4-F1
#
_entry.id   AF-A0A7Z6UUX4-F1
#
_cell.length_a   1.000
_cell.length_b   1.000
_cell.length_c   1.000
_cell.angle_alpha   90.00
_cell.angle_beta   90.00
_cell.angle_gamma   90.00
#
_symmetry.space_group_name_H-M   'P 1'
#
loop_
_entity.id
_entity.type
_entity.pdbx_description
1 polymer ?
#
loop_
_entity_poly.entity_id
_entity_poly.type
_entity_poly.pdbx_seq_one_letter_code
_entity_poly.pdbx_strand_id
1 'polypeptide(L)'
;MSISLYAASIPVFQQMLNALSDVLTKAEAYATEKKIQPPALLQARLYPDMLPFTRQVQIAVDFAKGASARLAGVEIPQYDDTETTFAELQALLAKTLAFIGSITPD
;
A
#
# COMPACT_ATOMS: atom_id res chain seq x y z
N MET A 1 11.66 28.82 -2.19
CA MET A 1 11.85 27.64 -1.31
C MET A 1 11.89 26.41 -2.19
N SER A 2 13.03 25.72 -2.27
CA SER A 2 13.14 24.43 -2.97
C SER A 2 12.68 23.32 -2.03
N ILE A 3 11.64 22.59 -2.41
CA ILE A 3 11.25 21.35 -1.73
C ILE A 3 12.27 20.26 -2.10
N SER A 4 12.79 19.53 -1.12
CA SER A 4 13.65 18.37 -1.38
C SER A 4 12.82 17.21 -1.94
N LEU A 5 13.46 16.32 -2.72
CA LEU A 5 12.78 15.12 -3.23
C LEU A 5 12.27 14.24 -2.08
N TYR A 6 12.99 14.18 -0.95
CA TYR A 6 12.50 13.54 0.27
C TYR A 6 11.16 14.13 0.71
N ALA A 7 11.09 15.46 0.90
CA ALA A 7 9.89 16.13 1.38
C ALA A 7 8.71 16.02 0.41
N ALA A 8 8.98 15.92 -0.90
CA ALA A 8 7.97 15.68 -1.93
C ALA A 8 7.52 14.21 -2.07
N SER A 9 8.19 13.25 -1.43
CA SER A 9 7.95 11.80 -1.63
C SER A 9 7.62 11.05 -0.34
N ILE A 10 8.60 10.83 0.56
CA ILE A 10 8.46 9.94 1.72
C ILE A 10 7.25 10.29 2.58
N PRO A 11 7.05 11.55 3.02
CA PRO A 11 5.89 11.91 3.83
C PRO A 11 4.55 11.73 3.07
N VAL A 12 4.56 11.98 1.77
CA VAL A 12 3.37 11.86 0.91
C VAL A 12 2.97 10.39 0.78
N PHE A 13 3.93 9.50 0.50
CA PHE A 13 3.66 8.06 0.46
C PHE A 13 3.19 7.53 1.82
N GLN A 14 3.81 7.95 2.91
CA GLN A 14 3.37 7.58 4.26
C GLN A 14 1.92 7.99 4.51
N GLN A 15 1.54 9.23 4.17
CA GLN A 15 0.16 9.69 4.34
C GLN A 15 -0.82 8.86 3.49
N MET A 16 -0.50 8.61 2.22
CA MET A 16 -1.38 7.87 1.32
C MET A 16 -1.53 6.40 1.70
N LEU A 17 -0.45 5.73 2.12
CA LEU A 17 -0.51 4.33 2.57
C LEU A 17 -1.27 4.18 3.88
N ASN A 18 -1.15 5.13 4.82
CA ASN A 18 -1.99 5.13 6.03
C ASN A 18 -3.48 5.32 5.69
N ALA A 19 -3.80 6.24 4.78
CA ALA A 19 -5.18 6.41 4.32
C ALA A 19 -5.72 5.13 3.64
N LEU A 20 -4.90 4.41 2.88
CA LEU A 20 -5.28 3.12 2.29
C LEU A 20 -5.50 2.03 3.35
N SER A 21 -4.69 2.01 4.41
CA SER A 21 -4.89 1.12 5.56
C SER A 21 -6.23 1.39 6.27
N ASP A 22 -6.62 2.66 6.42
CA ASP A 22 -7.93 3.03 6.96
C ASP A 22 -9.08 2.59 6.05
N VAL A 23 -8.91 2.69 4.73
CA VAL A 23 -9.90 2.20 3.75
C VAL A 23 -10.07 0.70 3.85
N LEU A 24 -8.98 -0.07 3.96
CA LEU A 24 -9.05 -1.52 4.15
C LEU A 24 -9.76 -1.91 5.44
N THR A 25 -9.48 -1.21 6.53
CA THR A 25 -10.16 -1.41 7.83
C THR A 25 -11.66 -1.20 7.70
N LYS A 26 -12.08 -0.12 7.02
CA LYS A 26 -13.50 0.16 6.76
C LYS A 26 -14.14 -0.88 5.85
N ALA A 27 -13.42 -1.35 4.83
CA ALA A 27 -13.90 -2.38 3.92
C ALA A 27 -14.14 -3.73 4.63
N GLU A 28 -13.21 -4.13 5.51
CA GLU A 28 -13.35 -5.34 6.33
C GLU A 28 -14.50 -5.24 7.33
N ALA A 29 -14.63 -4.09 8.01
CA ALA A 29 -15.75 -3.82 8.91
C ALA A 29 -17.10 -3.87 8.17
N TYR A 30 -17.17 -3.23 7.00
CA TYR A 30 -18.37 -3.27 6.15
C TYR A 30 -18.70 -4.68 5.67
N ALA A 31 -17.70 -5.46 5.25
CA ALA A 31 -17.89 -6.84 4.86
C ALA A 31 -18.47 -7.68 6.00
N THR A 32 -17.93 -7.51 7.20
CA THR A 32 -18.40 -8.18 8.42
C THR A 32 -19.85 -7.79 8.75
N GLU A 33 -20.16 -6.49 8.79
CA GLU A 33 -21.50 -5.98 9.11
C GLU A 33 -22.56 -6.50 8.11
N LYS A 34 -22.22 -6.52 6.82
CA LYS A 34 -23.14 -6.93 5.75
C LYS A 34 -23.07 -8.42 5.43
N LYS A 35 -22.28 -9.21 6.16
CA LYS A 35 -22.05 -10.65 5.92
C LYS A 35 -21.58 -10.94 4.49
N ILE A 36 -20.79 -10.03 3.93
CA ILE A 36 -20.14 -10.19 2.63
C ILE A 36 -18.85 -10.98 2.84
N GLN A 37 -18.63 -12.00 2.03
CA GLN A 37 -17.39 -12.76 2.05
C GLN A 37 -16.22 -11.86 1.62
N PRO A 38 -15.09 -11.81 2.35
CA PRO A 38 -13.95 -10.93 2.01
C PRO A 38 -13.49 -11.00 0.54
N PRO A 39 -13.44 -12.19 -0.13
CA PRO A 39 -13.09 -12.27 -1.54
C PRO A 39 -13.99 -11.44 -2.46
N ALA A 40 -15.25 -11.19 -2.11
CA ALA A 40 -16.15 -10.39 -2.93
C ALA A 40 -15.69 -8.92 -3.05
N LEU A 41 -15.02 -8.37 -2.02
CA LEU A 41 -14.42 -7.04 -2.08
C LEU A 41 -12.97 -7.09 -2.60
N LEU A 42 -12.18 -8.06 -2.13
CA LEU A 42 -10.76 -8.17 -2.50
C LEU A 42 -10.55 -8.49 -3.99
N GLN A 43 -11.46 -9.27 -4.58
CA GLN A 43 -11.44 -9.60 -6.01
C GLN A 43 -12.28 -8.66 -6.88
N ALA A 44 -12.92 -7.66 -6.27
CA ALA A 44 -13.71 -6.67 -7.01
C ALA A 44 -12.81 -5.87 -7.97
N ARG A 45 -13.39 -5.54 -9.12
CA ARG A 45 -12.76 -4.75 -10.19
C ARG A 45 -13.74 -3.67 -10.64
N LEU A 46 -13.20 -2.52 -11.06
CA LEU A 46 -14.03 -1.43 -11.60
C LEU A 46 -14.49 -1.71 -13.04
N TYR A 47 -13.67 -2.44 -13.80
CA TYR A 47 -13.98 -2.86 -15.17
C TYR A 47 -13.39 -4.27 -15.42
N PRO A 48 -13.96 -5.09 -16.33
CA PRO A 48 -13.56 -6.49 -16.49
C PRO A 48 -12.06 -6.73 -16.76
N ASP A 49 -11.39 -5.82 -17.49
CA ASP A 49 -9.96 -5.94 -17.81
C ASP A 49 -9.01 -5.32 -16.76
N MET A 50 -9.56 -4.64 -15.76
CA MET A 50 -8.76 -4.03 -14.69
C MET A 50 -8.32 -5.08 -13.67
N LEU A 51 -7.20 -4.79 -13.01
CA LEU A 51 -6.70 -5.60 -11.91
C LEU A 51 -7.61 -5.47 -10.67
N PRO A 52 -7.77 -6.56 -9.88
CA PRO A 52 -8.62 -6.57 -8.70
C PRO A 52 -8.06 -5.70 -7.59
N PHE A 53 -8.91 -5.36 -6.62
CA PHE A 53 -8.56 -4.49 -5.50
C PHE A 53 -7.29 -4.94 -4.76
N THR A 54 -7.12 -6.24 -4.47
CA THR A 54 -5.87 -6.79 -3.89
C THR A 54 -4.64 -6.35 -4.67
N ARG A 55 -4.67 -6.47 -6.01
CA ARG A 55 -3.52 -6.14 -6.85
C ARG A 55 -3.28 -4.62 -6.90
N GLN A 56 -4.33 -3.81 -6.81
CA GLN A 56 -4.18 -2.36 -6.71
C GLN A 56 -3.43 -1.94 -5.43
N VAL A 57 -3.70 -2.61 -4.30
CA VAL A 57 -2.98 -2.37 -3.03
C VAL A 57 -1.51 -2.75 -3.16
N GLN A 58 -1.21 -3.93 -3.73
CA GLN A 58 0.16 -4.37 -3.98
C GLN A 58 0.94 -3.40 -4.87
N ILE A 59 0.32 -2.92 -5.96
CA ILE A 59 0.93 -1.92 -6.84
C ILE A 59 1.19 -0.60 -6.11
N ALA A 60 0.27 -0.14 -5.27
CA ALA A 60 0.48 1.07 -4.47
C ALA A 60 1.71 0.94 -3.54
N VAL A 61 1.87 -0.25 -2.93
CA VAL A 61 3.04 -0.61 -2.12
C VAL A 61 4.32 -0.63 -2.96
N ASP A 62 4.29 -1.23 -4.15
CA ASP A 62 5.44 -1.30 -5.07
C ASP A 62 5.91 0.09 -5.50
N PHE A 63 4.97 1.01 -5.78
CA PHE A 63 5.30 2.38 -6.11
C PHE A 63 5.96 3.10 -4.93
N ALA A 64 5.37 3.00 -3.74
CA ALA A 64 5.93 3.63 -2.55
C ALA A 64 7.34 3.09 -2.25
N LYS A 65 7.50 1.77 -2.09
CA LYS A 65 8.81 1.17 -1.77
C LYS A 65 9.83 1.44 -2.87
N GLY A 66 9.44 1.30 -4.13
CA GLY A 66 10.33 1.41 -5.28
C GLY A 66 10.76 2.84 -5.59
N ALA A 67 9.88 3.82 -5.44
CA ALA A 67 10.26 5.22 -5.62
C ALA A 67 11.19 5.68 -4.50
N SER A 68 10.82 5.39 -3.25
CA SER A 68 11.61 5.74 -2.07
C SER A 68 13.02 5.14 -2.09
N ALA A 69 13.14 3.85 -2.40
CA ALA A 69 14.44 3.18 -2.46
C ALA A 69 15.35 3.76 -3.55
N ARG A 70 14.81 4.00 -4.76
CA ARG A 70 15.57 4.56 -5.88
C ARG A 70 16.06 5.98 -5.59
N LEU A 71 15.23 6.81 -4.98
CA LEU A 71 15.61 8.18 -4.61
C LEU A 71 16.65 8.22 -3.51
N ALA A 72 16.62 7.27 -2.57
CA ALA A 72 17.61 7.14 -1.50
C ALA A 72 18.86 6.34 -1.91
N GLY A 73 18.93 5.80 -3.13
CA GLY A 73 20.05 4.98 -3.59
C GLY A 73 20.23 3.67 -2.83
N VAL A 74 19.18 3.13 -2.21
CA VAL A 74 19.21 1.87 -1.45
C VAL A 74 18.60 0.72 -2.25
N GLU A 75 18.89 -0.51 -1.83
CA GLU A 75 18.29 -1.71 -2.43
C GLU A 75 16.76 -1.72 -2.23
N ILE A 76 16.03 -2.15 -3.27
CA ILE A 76 14.57 -2.25 -3.23
C ILE A 76 14.21 -3.57 -2.56
N PRO A 77 13.45 -3.57 -1.44
CA PRO A 77 13.00 -4.80 -0.81
C PRO A 77 12.10 -5.61 -1.74
N GLN A 78 12.38 -6.90 -1.88
CA GLN A 78 11.54 -7.84 -2.63
C GLN A 78 10.38 -8.32 -1.76
N TYR A 79 9.16 -8.18 -2.27
CA TYR A 79 7.93 -8.75 -1.71
C TYR A 79 7.31 -9.70 -2.75
N ASP A 80 6.78 -10.84 -2.29
CA ASP A 80 6.32 -11.91 -3.18
C ASP A 80 4.87 -11.74 -3.67
N ASP A 81 4.17 -10.71 -3.20
CA ASP A 81 2.81 -10.33 -3.59
C ASP A 81 1.78 -11.48 -3.49
N THR A 82 1.88 -12.30 -2.45
CA THR A 82 1.03 -13.48 -2.22
C THR A 82 -0.20 -13.20 -1.36
N GLU A 83 -0.49 -11.95 -1.04
CA GLU A 83 -1.56 -11.58 -0.11
C GLU A 83 -2.95 -11.86 -0.69
N THR A 84 -3.81 -12.50 0.10
CA THR A 84 -5.18 -12.87 -0.29
C THR A 84 -6.24 -12.42 0.71
N THR A 85 -5.82 -11.90 1.88
CA THR A 85 -6.70 -11.48 2.98
C THR A 85 -6.49 -10.01 3.36
N PHE A 86 -7.47 -9.41 4.05
CA PHE A 86 -7.33 -8.06 4.61
C PHE A 86 -6.14 -7.96 5.57
N ALA A 87 -5.96 -8.94 6.44
CA ALA A 87 -4.87 -8.98 7.41
C ALA A 87 -3.49 -9.01 6.74
N GLU A 88 -3.32 -9.81 5.68
CA GLU A 88 -2.08 -9.85 4.90
C GLU A 88 -1.79 -8.53 4.19
N LEU A 89 -2.81 -7.90 3.60
CA LEU A 89 -2.67 -6.57 2.98
C LEU A 89 -2.33 -5.49 4.01
N GLN A 90 -2.90 -5.54 5.21
CA GLN A 90 -2.52 -4.65 6.31
C GLN A 90 -1.07 -4.85 6.74
N ALA A 91 -0.63 -6.12 6.84
CA ALA A 91 0.76 -6.44 7.14
C ALA A 91 1.72 -5.93 6.05
N LEU A 92 1.33 -6.03 4.77
CA LEU A 92 2.09 -5.50 3.65
C LEU A 92 2.24 -3.97 3.73
N LEU A 93 1.16 -3.25 4.02
CA LEU A 93 1.20 -1.79 4.22
C LEU A 93 2.10 -1.40 5.40
N ALA A 94 1.96 -2.08 6.54
CA ALA A 94 2.77 -1.82 7.72
C ALA A 94 4.27 -2.09 7.48
N LYS A 95 4.60 -3.20 6.83
CA LYS A 95 5.97 -3.54 6.41
C LYS A 95 6.56 -2.45 5.50
N THR A 96 5.76 -1.94 4.57
CA THR A 96 6.18 -0.89 3.64
C THR A 96 6.37 0.45 4.32
N LEU A 97 5.46 0.84 5.21
CA LEU A 97 5.55 2.06 6.02
C LEU A 97 6.82 2.04 6.90
N ALA A 98 7.14 0.89 7.50
CA ALA A 98 8.37 0.72 8.28
C ALA A 98 9.62 0.91 7.42
N PHE A 99 9.65 0.32 6.22
CA PHE A 99 10.77 0.47 5.29
C PHE A 99 10.95 1.93 4.83
N ILE A 100 9.90 2.58 4.31
CA ILE A 100 10.05 3.96 3.84
C ILE A 100 10.30 4.94 4.99
N GLY A 101 9.85 4.62 6.20
CA GLY A 101 10.13 5.38 7.41
C GLY A 101 11.56 5.25 7.95
N SER A 102 12.34 4.25 7.50
CA SER A 102 13.76 4.16 7.85
C SER A 102 14.67 5.01 6.97
N ILE A 103 14.14 5.59 5.88
CA ILE A 103 14.90 6.48 4.99
C ILE A 103 14.94 7.87 5.63
N THR A 104 16.13 8.45 5.73
CA THR A 104 16.33 9.80 6.28
C THR A 104 16.52 10.84 5.16
N PRO A 105 16.17 12.12 5.41
CA PRO A 105 16.57 13.21 4.52
C PRO A 105 18.10 13.34 4.48
N ASP A 106 18.63 13.73 3.32
CA ASP A 106 20.02 14.21 3.19
C ASP A 106 20.23 15.58 3.87
#